data_AF-A0A7H9B515-F1
#
_entry.id   AF-A0A7H9B515-F1
#
_cell.length_a   1.000
_cell.length_b   1.000
_cell.length_c   1.000
_cell.angle_alpha   90.00
_cell.angle_beta   90.00
_cell.angle_gamma   90.00
#
_symmetry.space_group_name_H-M   'P 1'
#
loop_
_entity.id
_entity.type
_entity.pdbx_description
1 polymer ?
#
loop_
_entity_poly.entity_id
_entity_poly.type
_entity_poly.pdbx_seq_one_letter_code
_entity_poly.pdbx_strand_id
1 'polypeptide(L)'
;MEDSGNRLQARPYYNPEDFNAGYSAIFRPDKGVVDVNGQTMASKLAVVQSSGSRIGKNAFSKKASGSLLSGLSFGDSKKLFTRDTNGTNIESHKNISDMEWSDFLNVRTWKKILGQLCDQFLRKYFKHLIQQPFEVARVLLQVGDFNEIVERDNCSARLPVELKNELADDPAYPEKDDFNEEIDFFPTTNDSSRWRSAVLNEEESKREHEDFVNANEIIITPESNHTMDIMNALMDNEGIRGLWKANNTTFIYNFLSITLDAWFTGIISPFLGIPDPYFMDLIHSPNLKASIILTLSANILTKIVLLPLDIIRTRFIVTSIHRGAKPIRSLKKLIRNWSWSKDGVKISIDMWILTILQSVFNVTFNKLFDVLIYHEFNVEKHSQIKWYSSLKFVSQFMELFAKLPIENLLRRCQVNYLINSNQNSLSIDRNDLVIKPIRYEGVWNSIKSKKMTMELWNGWRVSLMSLVCYYGFEMMNNDPIDLEQEKF
;
A
#
# COMPACT_ATOMS: atom_id res chain seq x y z
N MET A 1 -44.48 -63.77 62.33
CA MET A 1 -45.82 -63.76 61.73
C MET A 1 -45.77 -62.76 60.60
N GLU A 2 -45.79 -63.27 59.36
CA GLU A 2 -45.82 -62.49 58.13
C GLU A 2 -47.26 -62.02 57.90
N ASP A 3 -47.53 -60.73 58.09
CA ASP A 3 -48.86 -60.19 57.81
C ASP A 3 -49.05 -59.98 56.31
N SER A 4 -49.88 -60.87 55.78
CA SER A 4 -50.40 -60.90 54.42
C SER A 4 -51.58 -59.95 54.34
N GLY A 5 -51.39 -58.71 53.86
CA GLY A 5 -52.53 -57.80 53.74
C GLY A 5 -52.23 -56.47 53.06
N ASN A 6 -51.98 -56.46 51.74
CA ASN A 6 -52.14 -55.24 50.94
C ASN A 6 -52.22 -55.48 49.42
N ARG A 7 -53.06 -56.43 48.98
CA ARG A 7 -53.28 -56.69 47.53
C ARG A 7 -54.50 -55.96 46.92
N LEU A 8 -55.20 -55.12 47.69
CA LEU A 8 -56.36 -54.36 47.22
C LEU A 8 -56.10 -52.84 47.05
N GLN A 9 -54.89 -52.36 47.33
CA GLN A 9 -54.55 -50.98 47.04
C GLN A 9 -54.23 -50.86 45.55
N ALA A 10 -55.24 -50.51 44.75
CA ALA A 10 -55.02 -50.05 43.39
C ALA A 10 -53.91 -48.99 43.43
N ARG A 11 -52.83 -49.20 42.66
CA ARG A 11 -51.74 -48.23 42.59
C ARG A 11 -52.36 -46.86 42.31
N PRO A 12 -52.08 -45.82 43.12
CA PRO A 12 -52.66 -44.51 42.88
C PRO A 12 -52.35 -44.12 41.43
N TYR A 13 -53.41 -43.88 40.66
CA TYR A 13 -53.25 -43.37 39.30
C TYR A 13 -52.43 -42.09 39.40
N TYR A 14 -51.36 -42.07 38.65
CA TYR A 14 -50.41 -41.00 38.63
C TYR A 14 -51.09 -39.75 38.06
N ASN A 15 -51.35 -38.76 38.92
CA ASN A 15 -51.82 -37.45 38.48
C ASN A 15 -50.62 -36.72 37.86
N PRO A 16 -50.66 -36.39 36.55
CA PRO A 16 -49.54 -35.71 35.89
C PRO A 16 -49.26 -34.31 36.48
N GLU A 17 -50.22 -33.71 37.19
CA GLU A 17 -50.08 -32.39 37.82
C GLU A 17 -49.30 -32.41 39.15
N ASP A 18 -49.31 -33.54 39.88
CA ASP A 18 -48.70 -33.65 41.22
C ASP A 18 -47.26 -34.22 41.17
N PHE A 19 -46.79 -34.63 39.99
CA PHE A 19 -45.45 -35.17 39.84
C PHE A 19 -44.39 -34.06 39.77
N ASN A 20 -43.71 -33.87 40.89
CA ASN A 20 -42.51 -33.05 40.96
C ASN A 20 -41.34 -33.91 41.46
N ALA A 21 -40.49 -34.39 40.54
CA ALA A 21 -39.29 -35.15 40.85
C ALA A 21 -38.07 -34.26 41.23
N GLY A 22 -38.32 -33.02 41.67
CA GLY A 22 -37.26 -32.07 42.04
C GLY A 22 -36.59 -31.37 40.84
N TYR A 23 -37.21 -31.43 39.67
CA TYR A 23 -36.74 -30.74 38.47
C TYR A 23 -37.23 -29.29 38.45
N SER A 24 -36.41 -28.39 37.90
CA SER A 24 -36.76 -26.97 37.73
C SER A 24 -37.90 -26.72 36.74
N ALA A 25 -38.26 -27.72 35.93
CA ALA A 25 -39.34 -27.64 34.96
C ALA A 25 -40.31 -28.82 35.10
N ILE A 26 -41.60 -28.53 35.12
CA ILE A 26 -42.71 -29.47 35.29
C ILE A 26 -43.48 -29.54 33.98
N PHE A 27 -43.81 -30.73 33.49
CA PHE A 27 -44.63 -30.88 32.28
C PHE A 27 -46.11 -30.89 32.65
N ARG A 28 -46.89 -29.97 32.07
CA ARG A 28 -48.35 -29.97 32.18
C ARG A 28 -48.97 -30.28 30.82
N PRO A 29 -49.90 -31.25 30.70
CA PRO A 29 -50.50 -31.64 29.43
C PRO A 29 -51.16 -30.46 28.67
N ASP A 30 -51.74 -29.49 29.39
CA ASP A 30 -52.44 -28.36 28.78
C ASP A 30 -51.51 -27.18 28.39
N LYS A 31 -50.33 -27.09 29.00
CA LYS A 31 -49.44 -25.90 28.90
C LYS A 31 -48.02 -26.22 28.41
N GLY A 32 -47.70 -27.50 28.25
CA GLY A 32 -46.36 -27.98 27.95
C GLY A 32 -45.42 -27.88 29.17
N VAL A 33 -44.12 -27.78 28.90
CA VAL A 33 -43.09 -27.67 29.95
C VAL A 33 -43.13 -26.27 30.55
N VAL A 34 -43.47 -26.19 31.84
CA VAL A 34 -43.53 -24.96 32.63
C VAL A 34 -42.41 -24.92 33.67
N ASP A 35 -41.86 -23.74 33.90
CA ASP A 35 -40.87 -23.48 34.94
C ASP A 35 -41.52 -23.45 36.35
N VAL A 36 -40.72 -23.43 37.42
CA VAL A 36 -41.18 -23.27 38.81
C VAL A 36 -42.13 -22.09 39.01
N ASN A 37 -41.97 -21.04 38.19
CA ASN A 37 -42.79 -19.82 38.21
C ASN A 37 -44.08 -19.93 37.36
N GLY A 38 -44.42 -21.11 36.82
CA GLY A 38 -45.66 -21.36 36.06
C GLY A 38 -45.68 -20.81 34.63
N GLN A 39 -44.54 -20.29 34.14
CA GLN A 39 -44.39 -19.81 32.76
C GLN A 39 -43.97 -20.94 31.84
N THR A 40 -44.55 -21.01 30.64
CA THR A 40 -44.16 -22.00 29.63
C THR A 40 -42.76 -21.67 29.10
N MET A 41 -41.93 -22.68 28.81
CA MET A 41 -40.60 -22.46 28.23
C MET A 41 -40.66 -21.72 26.87
N ALA A 42 -41.74 -21.90 26.12
CA ALA A 42 -42.01 -21.14 24.89
C ALA A 42 -42.19 -19.62 25.14
N SER A 43 -42.84 -19.24 26.25
CA SER A 43 -43.00 -17.83 26.60
C SER A 43 -41.67 -17.17 26.98
N LYS A 44 -40.76 -17.89 27.64
CA LYS A 44 -39.39 -17.42 27.89
C LYS A 44 -38.59 -17.27 26.60
N LEU A 45 -38.76 -18.16 25.62
CA LEU A 45 -38.12 -18.02 24.31
C LEU A 45 -38.62 -16.78 23.54
N ALA A 46 -39.90 -16.44 23.64
CA ALA A 46 -40.46 -15.22 23.05
C ALA A 46 -40.01 -13.94 23.79
N VAL A 47 -39.87 -14.00 25.11
CA VAL A 47 -39.31 -12.90 25.92
C VAL A 47 -37.80 -12.74 25.67
N VAL A 48 -37.06 -13.81 25.41
CA VAL A 48 -35.67 -13.76 24.96
C VAL A 48 -35.55 -13.26 23.51
N GLN A 49 -36.53 -13.51 22.63
CA GLN A 49 -36.54 -12.90 21.30
C GLN A 49 -36.82 -11.39 21.31
N SER A 50 -37.58 -10.88 22.28
CA SER A 50 -37.90 -9.45 22.40
C SER A 50 -36.92 -8.68 23.29
N SER A 51 -36.34 -9.33 24.30
CA SER A 51 -35.31 -8.75 25.18
C SER A 51 -33.88 -9.02 24.67
N GLY A 52 -33.72 -9.96 23.76
CA GLY A 52 -32.48 -10.32 23.06
C GLY A 52 -32.41 -9.77 21.64
N SER A 53 -32.91 -8.56 21.38
CA SER A 53 -32.71 -7.87 20.08
C SER A 53 -31.25 -7.49 19.81
N ARG A 54 -30.31 -7.93 20.65
CA ARG A 54 -28.87 -7.95 20.39
C ARG A 54 -28.26 -9.23 20.98
N ILE A 55 -28.49 -10.40 20.40
CA ILE A 55 -27.59 -11.58 20.48
C ILE A 55 -28.20 -12.77 19.71
N GLY A 56 -27.42 -13.32 18.77
CA GLY A 56 -27.55 -14.72 18.38
C GLY A 56 -28.45 -15.07 17.18
N LYS A 57 -28.14 -14.57 15.98
CA LYS A 57 -28.46 -15.28 14.72
C LYS A 57 -27.24 -15.29 13.80
N ASN A 58 -26.22 -16.05 14.18
CA ASN A 58 -25.08 -16.40 13.30
C ASN A 58 -24.65 -17.87 13.48
N ALA A 59 -25.63 -18.75 13.69
CA ALA A 59 -25.42 -20.19 13.53
C ALA A 59 -26.59 -20.70 12.68
N PHE A 60 -26.26 -21.36 11.56
CA PHE A 60 -27.16 -21.92 10.54
C PHE A 60 -27.63 -21.00 9.41
N SER A 61 -26.73 -20.70 8.46
CA SER A 61 -27.02 -20.89 7.03
C SER A 61 -25.72 -20.96 6.20
N LYS A 62 -25.02 -22.10 6.23
CA LYS A 62 -24.15 -22.47 5.10
C LYS A 62 -25.07 -22.96 3.97
N LYS A 63 -25.50 -22.04 3.11
CA LYS A 63 -25.98 -22.36 1.77
C LYS A 63 -25.13 -21.58 0.77
N ALA A 64 -24.61 -22.34 -0.18
CA ALA A 64 -23.71 -21.90 -1.22
C ALA A 64 -24.36 -20.83 -2.11
N SER A 65 -23.68 -19.70 -2.27
CA SER A 65 -23.77 -18.83 -3.45
C SER A 65 -22.57 -17.88 -3.44
N GLY A 66 -21.75 -17.97 -4.49
CA GLY A 66 -20.46 -17.32 -4.59
C GLY A 66 -20.51 -15.79 -4.53
N SER A 67 -19.46 -15.20 -3.98
CA SER A 67 -19.21 -13.76 -4.06
C SER A 67 -17.72 -13.51 -4.21
N LEU A 68 -17.32 -13.17 -5.44
CA LEU A 68 -15.95 -12.80 -5.84
C LEU A 68 -15.56 -11.36 -5.42
N LEU A 69 -16.39 -10.69 -4.62
CA LEU A 69 -16.25 -9.25 -4.30
C LEU A 69 -15.84 -8.96 -2.85
N SER A 70 -15.79 -9.96 -1.97
CA SER A 70 -15.26 -9.78 -0.60
C SER A 70 -13.74 -9.59 -0.56
N GLY A 71 -13.03 -10.01 -1.63
CA GLY A 71 -11.58 -9.88 -1.76
C GLY A 71 -11.04 -8.46 -1.99
N LEU A 72 -11.91 -7.46 -2.20
CA LEU A 72 -11.51 -6.06 -2.39
C LEU A 72 -11.17 -5.31 -1.08
N SER A 73 -11.31 -5.97 0.07
CA SER A 73 -10.82 -5.47 1.34
C SER A 73 -9.29 -5.64 1.43
N PHE A 74 -8.55 -4.62 1.00
CA PHE A 74 -7.12 -4.46 1.31
C PHE A 74 -6.91 -4.69 2.82
N GLY A 75 -6.26 -5.81 3.18
CA GLY A 75 -5.64 -6.09 4.48
C GLY A 75 -6.54 -5.90 5.69
N ASP A 76 -6.98 -7.01 6.27
CA ASP A 76 -7.26 -7.28 7.71
C ASP A 76 -7.67 -6.11 8.62
N SER A 77 -8.38 -5.14 8.07
CA SER A 77 -8.88 -3.98 8.78
C SER A 77 -10.22 -4.40 9.32
N LYS A 78 -10.13 -5.07 10.48
CA LYS A 78 -11.21 -5.13 11.47
C LYS A 78 -12.00 -3.83 11.41
N LYS A 79 -13.31 -3.97 11.24
CA LYS A 79 -14.38 -2.97 11.44
C LYS A 79 -13.87 -1.62 11.95
N LEU A 80 -13.34 -0.78 11.07
CA LEU A 80 -13.14 0.62 11.41
C LEU A 80 -14.10 1.47 10.60
N PHE A 81 -14.90 2.22 11.35
CA PHE A 81 -15.88 3.20 10.89
C PHE A 81 -17.22 2.63 10.44
N THR A 82 -17.87 1.86 11.31
CA THR A 82 -19.33 1.96 11.45
C THR A 82 -19.59 3.11 12.42
N ARG A 83 -19.70 4.34 11.90
CA ARG A 83 -20.21 5.45 12.70
C ARG A 83 -21.70 5.23 12.87
N ASP A 84 -22.08 4.70 14.03
CA ASP A 84 -23.46 4.72 14.51
C ASP A 84 -23.96 6.16 14.44
N THR A 85 -24.88 6.41 13.51
CA THR A 85 -25.70 7.61 13.51
C THR A 85 -27.03 7.22 14.11
N ASN A 86 -27.22 7.63 15.36
CA ASN A 86 -28.52 7.63 16.02
C ASN A 86 -29.56 8.28 15.10
N GLY A 87 -30.57 7.52 14.72
CA GLY A 87 -31.68 7.99 13.90
C GLY A 87 -32.62 6.83 13.61
N THR A 88 -33.75 6.83 14.31
CA THR A 88 -34.89 5.92 14.17
C THR A 88 -35.27 5.69 12.71
N ASN A 89 -34.79 4.60 12.12
CA ASN A 89 -35.40 3.84 11.03
C ASN A 89 -34.56 2.59 10.79
N ILE A 90 -35.09 1.44 11.22
CA ILE A 90 -34.49 0.12 10.97
C ILE A 90 -34.77 -0.23 9.50
N GLU A 91 -34.04 0.41 8.58
CA GLU A 91 -33.81 -0.16 7.26
C GLU A 91 -32.46 -0.86 7.32
N SER A 92 -32.50 -2.17 7.53
CA SER A 92 -31.34 -3.05 7.55
C SER A 92 -30.45 -2.77 6.33
N HIS A 93 -29.18 -2.46 6.58
CA HIS A 93 -28.16 -2.36 5.54
C HIS A 93 -27.96 -3.75 4.92
N LYS A 94 -28.74 -4.08 3.89
CA LYS A 94 -28.52 -5.31 3.10
C LYS A 94 -27.21 -5.15 2.34
N ASN A 95 -26.25 -6.04 2.61
CA ASN A 95 -25.04 -6.14 1.79
C ASN A 95 -25.40 -6.70 0.41
N ILE A 96 -24.54 -6.51 -0.59
CA ILE A 96 -24.72 -7.06 -1.96
C ILE A 96 -24.97 -8.57 -1.92
N SER A 97 -24.44 -9.28 -0.91
CA SER A 97 -24.65 -10.71 -0.68
C SER A 97 -26.07 -11.08 -0.26
N ASP A 98 -26.83 -10.15 0.32
CA ASP A 98 -28.13 -10.40 0.94
C ASP A 98 -29.28 -9.85 0.07
N MET A 99 -28.99 -9.58 -1.20
CA MET A 99 -29.90 -8.92 -2.11
C MET A 99 -30.79 -9.94 -2.83
N GLU A 100 -32.10 -9.78 -2.68
CA GLU A 100 -33.08 -10.62 -3.38
C GLU A 100 -33.28 -10.13 -4.82
N TRP A 101 -33.75 -10.98 -5.72
CA TRP A 101 -34.03 -10.62 -7.12
C TRP A 101 -34.93 -9.38 -7.28
N SER A 102 -35.84 -9.17 -6.34
CA SER A 102 -36.71 -7.99 -6.25
C SER A 102 -35.94 -6.69 -5.95
N ASP A 103 -34.87 -6.78 -5.17
CA ASP A 103 -34.03 -5.65 -4.80
C ASP A 103 -33.11 -5.20 -5.97
N PHE A 104 -32.76 -6.11 -6.89
CA PHE A 104 -32.01 -5.76 -8.11
C PHE A 104 -32.76 -4.82 -9.05
N LEU A 105 -34.10 -4.83 -9.02
CA LEU A 105 -34.94 -3.95 -9.85
C LEU A 105 -35.25 -2.62 -9.14
N ASN A 106 -34.89 -2.47 -7.87
CA ASN A 106 -35.17 -1.28 -7.09
C ASN A 106 -34.07 -0.22 -7.26
N VAL A 107 -34.39 0.85 -7.99
CA VAL A 107 -33.49 1.99 -8.24
C VAL A 107 -33.02 2.66 -6.94
N ARG A 108 -33.84 2.64 -5.87
CA ARG A 108 -33.46 3.22 -4.57
C ARG A 108 -32.35 2.41 -3.90
N THR A 109 -32.39 1.09 -4.00
CA THR A 109 -31.36 0.18 -3.47
C THR A 109 -30.05 0.36 -4.24
N TRP A 110 -30.10 0.45 -5.57
CA TRP A 110 -28.94 0.78 -6.39
C TRP A 110 -28.31 2.13 -6.05
N LYS A 111 -29.12 3.17 -5.79
CA LYS A 111 -28.60 4.47 -5.35
C LYS A 111 -27.86 4.38 -4.02
N LYS A 112 -28.37 3.58 -3.06
CA LYS A 112 -27.73 3.35 -1.77
C LYS A 112 -26.40 2.58 -1.92
N ILE A 113 -26.39 1.49 -2.68
CA ILE A 113 -25.19 0.69 -2.95
C ILE A 113 -24.14 1.51 -3.69
N LEU A 114 -24.54 2.24 -4.74
CA LEU A 114 -23.64 3.13 -5.47
C LEU A 114 -23.08 4.22 -4.56
N GLY A 115 -23.90 4.76 -3.65
CA GLY A 115 -23.46 5.69 -2.62
C GLY A 115 -22.41 5.10 -1.68
N GLN A 116 -22.62 3.87 -1.20
CA GLN A 116 -21.67 3.16 -0.33
C GLN A 116 -20.37 2.81 -1.06
N LEU A 117 -20.46 2.29 -2.29
CA LEU A 117 -19.30 2.01 -3.14
C LEU A 117 -18.53 3.29 -3.45
N CYS A 118 -19.24 4.40 -3.71
CA CYS A 118 -18.63 5.70 -3.93
C CYS A 118 -17.92 6.21 -2.67
N ASP A 119 -18.52 6.10 -1.49
CA ASP A 119 -17.87 6.49 -0.23
C ASP A 119 -16.60 5.65 0.03
N GLN A 120 -16.69 4.33 -0.15
CA GLN A 120 -15.52 3.45 -0.03
C GLN A 120 -14.43 3.80 -1.05
N PHE A 121 -14.83 4.01 -2.31
CA PHE A 121 -13.91 4.40 -3.38
C PHE A 121 -13.22 5.74 -3.09
N LEU A 122 -13.99 6.75 -2.68
CA LEU A 122 -13.49 8.07 -2.32
C LEU A 122 -12.51 7.98 -1.15
N ARG A 123 -12.86 7.26 -0.08
CA ARG A 123 -11.95 7.04 1.07
C ARG A 123 -10.64 6.38 0.65
N LYS A 124 -10.70 5.35 -0.19
CA LYS A 124 -9.49 4.68 -0.71
C LYS A 124 -8.69 5.61 -1.62
N TYR A 125 -9.35 6.42 -2.45
CA TYR A 125 -8.69 7.41 -3.30
C TYR A 125 -8.02 8.51 -2.47
N PHE A 126 -8.67 9.04 -1.43
CA PHE A 126 -8.08 10.02 -0.51
C PHE A 126 -6.88 9.45 0.25
N LYS A 127 -6.98 8.21 0.76
CA LYS A 127 -5.84 7.52 1.38
C LYS A 127 -4.66 7.43 0.39
N HIS A 128 -4.96 7.08 -0.85
CA HIS A 128 -3.95 7.00 -1.91
C HIS A 128 -3.34 8.37 -2.25
N LEU A 129 -4.15 9.43 -2.27
CA LEU A 129 -3.72 10.80 -2.54
C LEU A 129 -2.70 11.31 -1.50
N ILE A 130 -2.84 10.90 -0.24
CA ILE A 130 -1.89 11.22 0.84
C ILE A 130 -0.59 10.42 0.68
N GLN A 131 -0.67 9.18 0.18
CA GLN A 131 0.48 8.30 -0.01
C GLN A 131 1.33 8.68 -1.23
N GLN A 132 0.71 9.23 -2.28
CA GLN A 132 1.34 9.49 -3.57
C GLN A 132 2.67 10.28 -3.52
N PRO A 133 2.81 11.41 -2.80
CA PRO A 133 4.07 12.18 -2.76
C PRO A 133 5.26 11.33 -2.27
N PHE A 134 5.05 10.52 -1.24
CA PHE A 134 6.08 9.64 -0.68
C PHE A 134 6.48 8.54 -1.67
N GLU A 135 5.53 8.05 -2.45
CA GLU A 135 5.80 7.01 -3.43
C GLU A 135 6.56 7.57 -4.64
N VAL A 136 6.25 8.78 -5.08
CA VAL A 136 7.00 9.51 -6.12
C VAL A 136 8.44 9.74 -5.66
N ALA A 137 8.64 10.28 -4.46
CA ALA A 137 9.97 10.51 -3.91
C ALA A 137 10.76 9.20 -3.76
N ARG A 138 10.10 8.12 -3.33
CA ARG A 138 10.70 6.79 -3.26
C ARG A 138 11.17 6.31 -4.62
N VAL A 139 10.32 6.32 -5.66
CA VAL A 139 10.72 5.84 -6.99
C VAL A 139 11.86 6.69 -7.58
N LEU A 140 11.86 8.00 -7.34
CA LEU A 140 12.98 8.87 -7.76
C LEU A 140 14.29 8.52 -7.04
N LEU A 141 14.25 8.24 -5.74
CA LEU A 141 15.40 7.74 -4.97
C LEU A 141 15.98 6.43 -5.50
N GLN A 142 15.10 5.52 -5.97
CA GLN A 142 15.50 4.19 -6.44
C GLN A 142 16.20 4.24 -7.80
N VAL A 143 15.83 5.22 -8.63
CA VAL A 143 16.25 5.34 -10.04
C VAL A 143 17.33 6.40 -10.25
N GLY A 144 17.30 7.48 -9.46
CA GLY A 144 18.15 8.65 -9.62
C GLY A 144 19.55 8.46 -9.06
N ASP A 145 20.54 8.92 -9.82
CA ASP A 145 21.92 9.07 -9.35
C ASP A 145 22.08 10.46 -8.71
N PHE A 146 22.36 10.47 -7.41
CA PHE A 146 22.58 11.67 -6.59
C PHE A 146 24.02 11.73 -6.05
N ASN A 147 24.94 10.96 -6.63
CA ASN A 147 26.31 10.83 -6.10
C ASN A 147 27.16 12.11 -6.23
N GLU A 148 26.83 13.02 -7.17
CA GLU A 148 27.50 14.33 -7.30
C GLU A 148 27.40 15.19 -6.01
N ILE A 149 26.43 14.90 -5.14
CA ILE A 149 26.19 15.61 -3.90
C ILE A 149 27.12 15.13 -2.78
N VAL A 150 27.44 13.82 -2.73
CA VAL A 150 28.37 13.26 -1.74
C VAL A 150 29.80 13.75 -1.96
N GLU A 151 30.17 14.02 -3.21
CA GLU A 151 31.47 14.63 -3.52
C GLU A 151 31.50 16.12 -3.16
N ARG A 152 30.37 16.84 -3.27
CA ARG A 152 30.26 18.22 -2.78
C ARG A 152 30.39 18.30 -1.26
N ASP A 153 29.69 17.48 -0.49
CA ASP A 153 29.81 17.50 0.98
C ASP A 153 31.23 17.21 1.48
N ASN A 154 31.97 16.32 0.80
CA ASN A 154 33.37 16.05 1.12
C ASN A 154 34.32 17.19 0.71
N CYS A 155 33.95 18.00 -0.30
CA CYS A 155 34.74 19.15 -0.75
C CYS A 155 34.36 20.46 -0.03
N SER A 156 33.11 20.57 0.43
CA SER A 156 32.54 21.67 1.21
C SER A 156 32.99 21.68 2.67
N ALA A 157 33.74 20.66 3.12
CA ALA A 157 34.58 20.73 4.31
C ALA A 157 35.84 21.63 4.13
N ARG A 158 35.99 22.29 2.97
CA ARG A 158 36.88 23.44 2.81
C ARG A 158 36.05 24.72 2.80
N LEU A 159 36.07 25.39 3.95
CA LEU A 159 35.66 26.78 4.12
C LEU A 159 36.11 27.63 2.92
N PRO A 160 35.23 28.41 2.27
CA PRO A 160 35.66 29.41 1.31
C PRO A 160 36.05 30.66 2.10
N VAL A 161 37.28 30.68 2.60
CA VAL A 161 37.98 31.93 2.94
C VAL A 161 39.30 31.89 2.19
N GLU A 162 39.20 32.09 0.87
CA GLU A 162 40.35 32.45 0.07
C GLU A 162 40.57 33.97 0.27
N LEU A 163 41.22 34.31 1.39
CA LEU A 163 41.82 35.62 1.54
C LEU A 163 43.00 35.65 0.56
N LYS A 164 42.83 36.35 -0.56
CA LYS A 164 43.90 36.64 -1.51
C LYS A 164 44.92 37.56 -0.83
N ASN A 165 45.85 36.97 -0.08
CA ASN A 165 47.04 37.65 0.42
C ASN A 165 48.08 37.71 -0.71
N GLU A 166 47.90 38.67 -1.61
CA GLU A 166 49.01 39.20 -2.39
C GLU A 166 49.78 40.19 -1.52
N LEU A 167 51.03 39.81 -1.25
CA LEU A 167 52.19 40.67 -0.94
C LEU A 167 52.24 41.31 0.45
N ALA A 168 53.15 40.81 1.29
CA ALA A 168 54.01 41.66 2.13
C ALA A 168 55.25 40.88 2.58
N ASP A 169 56.42 41.30 2.10
CA ASP A 169 57.69 41.09 2.79
C ASP A 169 58.37 42.46 2.85
N ASP A 170 57.99 43.27 3.83
CA ASP A 170 58.89 44.12 4.63
C ASP A 170 58.11 44.79 5.79
N PRO A 171 58.60 44.81 7.05
CA PRO A 171 57.87 45.36 8.19
C PRO A 171 58.40 46.72 8.65
N ALA A 172 57.50 47.67 8.95
CA ALA A 172 57.74 48.76 9.91
C ALA A 172 56.42 49.37 10.45
N TYR A 173 55.99 48.88 11.62
CA TYR A 173 55.34 49.52 12.79
C TYR A 173 54.63 50.91 12.72
N PRO A 174 53.70 51.26 13.65
CA PRO A 174 52.36 50.71 13.87
C PRO A 174 51.25 51.80 14.08
N GLU A 175 50.01 51.34 14.27
CA GLU A 175 48.86 52.01 14.94
C GLU A 175 48.26 53.31 14.36
N LYS A 176 46.97 53.23 13.94
CA LYS A 176 45.82 53.84 14.65
C LYS A 176 44.46 53.51 14.02
N ASP A 177 43.47 53.60 14.90
CA ASP A 177 42.07 53.20 14.86
C ASP A 177 41.18 53.77 13.74
N ASP A 178 40.02 53.10 13.65
CA ASP A 178 38.69 53.58 13.24
C ASP A 178 38.38 53.51 11.73
N PHE A 179 37.36 52.74 11.36
CA PHE A 179 36.06 53.27 10.91
C PHE A 179 35.14 52.12 10.46
N ASN A 180 33.91 52.16 10.99
CA ASN A 180 32.75 51.39 10.56
C ASN A 180 32.57 51.41 9.04
N GLU A 181 32.34 50.24 8.42
CA GLU A 181 31.63 50.18 7.15
C GLU A 181 30.41 49.25 7.26
N GLU A 182 29.26 49.91 7.10
CA GLU A 182 27.89 49.43 7.18
C GLU A 182 27.58 48.54 5.96
N ILE A 183 26.95 47.38 6.20
CA ILE A 183 26.58 46.42 5.15
C ILE A 183 25.25 46.86 4.52
N ASP A 184 25.26 47.16 3.23
CA ASP A 184 24.05 47.58 2.48
C ASP A 184 23.16 46.38 2.14
N PHE A 185 21.94 46.33 2.71
CA PHE A 185 21.05 45.16 2.73
C PHE A 185 20.00 45.10 1.60
N PHE A 186 19.97 46.04 0.65
CA PHE A 186 18.99 46.01 -0.46
C PHE A 186 19.58 46.43 -1.82
N PRO A 187 19.34 45.68 -2.92
CA PRO A 187 19.79 46.10 -4.24
C PRO A 187 18.86 47.17 -4.83
N THR A 188 19.38 48.38 -5.03
CA THR A 188 18.66 49.44 -5.77
C THR A 188 18.53 49.09 -7.25
N THR A 189 17.27 49.06 -7.71
CA THR A 189 16.92 48.99 -9.13
C THR A 189 17.13 50.38 -9.75
N ASN A 190 17.90 50.46 -10.85
CA ASN A 190 17.88 51.65 -11.69
C ASN A 190 17.89 51.27 -13.17
N ASP A 191 16.87 51.81 -13.83
CA ASP A 191 16.58 51.72 -15.25
C ASP A 191 17.26 52.89 -15.99
N SER A 192 17.46 52.71 -17.29
CA SER A 192 17.67 53.73 -18.34
C SER A 192 19.04 54.42 -18.57
N SER A 193 19.68 53.98 -19.66
CA SER A 193 20.22 54.77 -20.79
C SER A 193 21.51 55.61 -20.65
N ARG A 194 22.58 55.20 -21.37
CA ARG A 194 23.43 56.14 -22.14
C ARG A 194 24.28 55.49 -23.26
N TRP A 195 23.87 55.78 -24.51
CA TRP A 195 24.66 56.13 -25.70
C TRP A 195 25.97 55.39 -26.06
N ARG A 196 25.87 54.57 -27.13
CA ARG A 196 26.61 54.63 -28.41
C ARG A 196 28.04 55.23 -28.39
N SER A 197 29.03 54.38 -28.69
CA SER A 197 30.13 54.70 -29.61
C SER A 197 30.69 53.41 -30.19
N ALA A 198 30.69 53.32 -31.52
CA ALA A 198 31.29 52.27 -32.31
C ALA A 198 32.69 52.71 -32.76
N VAL A 199 33.70 51.85 -32.63
CA VAL A 199 34.89 51.83 -33.48
C VAL A 199 35.35 50.37 -33.65
N LEU A 200 35.75 50.07 -34.89
CA LEU A 200 36.03 48.78 -35.52
C LEU A 200 37.49 48.31 -35.32
N ASN A 201 37.68 47.00 -35.57
CA ASN A 201 38.92 46.23 -35.83
C ASN A 201 39.82 45.98 -34.61
N GLU A 202 40.28 44.74 -34.34
CA GLU A 202 41.07 43.90 -35.24
C GLU A 202 41.03 42.42 -34.82
N GLU A 203 41.57 41.57 -35.68
CA GLU A 203 41.37 40.12 -35.82
C GLU A 203 42.07 39.22 -34.77
N GLU A 204 41.56 37.98 -34.72
CA GLU A 204 42.21 36.72 -34.32
C GLU A 204 42.87 36.59 -32.92
N SER A 205 42.16 35.92 -32.01
CA SER A 205 42.73 34.72 -31.40
C SER A 205 41.65 33.71 -31.00
N LYS A 206 41.77 32.51 -31.55
CA LYS A 206 41.04 31.30 -31.16
C LYS A 206 41.38 30.96 -29.72
N ARG A 207 40.40 31.09 -28.82
CA ARG A 207 40.25 30.22 -27.64
C ARG A 207 38.76 29.98 -27.44
N GLU A 208 38.34 28.80 -27.86
CA GLU A 208 37.08 28.17 -27.48
C GLU A 208 37.08 28.02 -25.94
N HIS A 209 36.52 28.99 -25.26
CA HIS A 209 35.80 28.77 -24.01
C HIS A 209 34.43 29.40 -24.19
N GLU A 210 33.64 28.76 -25.05
CA GLU A 210 32.20 28.75 -24.86
C GLU A 210 31.91 27.96 -23.58
N ASP A 211 32.02 28.62 -22.44
CA ASP A 211 31.17 28.27 -21.31
C ASP A 211 29.74 28.68 -21.70
N PHE A 212 29.16 27.95 -22.65
CA PHE A 212 27.73 27.74 -22.68
C PHE A 212 27.40 27.03 -21.39
N VAL A 213 27.16 27.82 -20.34
CA VAL A 213 26.30 27.42 -19.23
C VAL A 213 25.02 26.93 -19.90
N ASN A 214 24.88 25.61 -20.00
CA ASN A 214 23.75 24.95 -20.60
C ASN A 214 22.55 25.22 -19.69
N ALA A 215 21.92 26.37 -19.88
CA ALA A 215 20.81 26.90 -19.09
C ALA A 215 19.50 26.09 -19.27
N ASN A 216 19.58 24.85 -19.76
CA ASN A 216 18.44 24.03 -20.12
C ASN A 216 18.43 22.64 -19.46
N GLU A 217 19.43 22.23 -18.68
CA GLU A 217 19.37 20.96 -17.94
C GLU A 217 18.82 21.17 -16.52
N ILE A 218 17.50 21.39 -16.42
CA ILE A 218 16.76 21.44 -15.15
C ILE A 218 16.61 20.00 -14.62
N ILE A 219 17.73 19.44 -14.17
CA ILE A 219 17.81 18.17 -13.46
C ILE A 219 17.63 18.48 -11.98
N ILE A 220 16.80 17.74 -11.26
CA ILE A 220 16.71 17.94 -9.80
C ILE A 220 18.06 17.65 -9.16
N THR A 221 18.59 18.65 -8.47
CA THR A 221 19.73 18.54 -7.58
C THR A 221 19.25 18.64 -6.13
N PRO A 222 18.86 17.53 -5.49
CA PRO A 222 18.50 17.57 -4.07
C PRO A 222 19.72 17.90 -3.21
N GLU A 223 19.49 18.51 -2.05
CA GLU A 223 20.57 18.81 -1.10
C GLU A 223 21.11 17.55 -0.43
N SER A 224 20.29 16.50 -0.29
CA SER A 224 20.70 15.23 0.28
C SER A 224 19.89 14.03 -0.22
N ASN A 225 20.31 12.82 0.15
CA ASN A 225 19.59 11.56 -0.11
C ASN A 225 18.36 11.35 0.80
N HIS A 226 17.88 12.39 1.48
CA HIS A 226 16.67 12.33 2.29
C HIS A 226 15.42 12.53 1.43
N THR A 227 14.33 11.84 1.80
CA THR A 227 13.06 11.88 1.06
C THR A 227 12.45 13.29 1.01
N MET A 228 12.56 14.05 2.10
CA MET A 228 12.03 15.41 2.18
C MET A 228 12.75 16.34 1.21
N ASP A 229 14.07 16.23 1.13
CA ASP A 229 14.90 17.10 0.30
C ASP A 229 14.67 16.83 -1.19
N ILE A 230 14.42 15.57 -1.55
CA ILE A 230 14.01 15.20 -2.91
C ILE A 230 12.60 15.69 -3.24
N MET A 231 11.70 15.67 -2.25
CA MET A 231 10.36 16.23 -2.41
C MET A 231 10.40 17.75 -2.60
N ASN A 232 11.24 18.44 -1.82
CA ASN A 232 11.48 19.87 -1.94
C ASN A 232 12.11 20.22 -3.30
N ALA A 233 13.19 19.54 -3.67
CA ALA A 233 13.84 19.74 -4.96
C ALA A 233 12.88 19.49 -6.14
N LEU A 234 12.01 18.48 -6.03
CA LEU A 234 10.99 18.21 -7.05
C LEU A 234 9.92 19.31 -7.08
N MET A 235 9.51 19.81 -5.92
CA MET A 235 8.59 20.93 -5.80
C MET A 235 9.18 22.23 -6.35
N ASP A 236 10.48 22.45 -6.21
CA ASP A 236 11.17 23.63 -6.75
C ASP A 236 11.26 23.58 -8.28
N ASN A 237 11.52 22.39 -8.85
CA ASN A 237 11.68 22.22 -10.30
C ASN A 237 10.35 22.10 -11.07
N GLU A 238 9.29 21.54 -10.46
CA GLU A 238 8.03 21.27 -11.14
C GLU A 238 6.77 21.72 -10.40
N GLY A 239 6.94 22.39 -9.26
CA GLY A 239 5.84 22.76 -8.39
C GLY A 239 5.19 21.56 -7.68
N ILE A 240 4.18 21.90 -6.88
CA ILE A 240 3.41 20.97 -6.05
C ILE A 240 2.79 19.84 -6.92
N ARG A 241 2.39 20.13 -8.17
CA ARG A 241 1.82 19.13 -9.09
C ARG A 241 2.80 18.01 -9.46
N GLY A 242 4.10 18.26 -9.35
CA GLY A 242 5.16 17.24 -9.52
C GLY A 242 5.05 16.08 -8.54
N LEU A 243 4.56 16.34 -7.33
CA LEU A 243 4.45 15.32 -6.27
C LEU A 243 3.29 14.34 -6.49
N TRP A 244 2.23 14.76 -7.20
CA TRP A 244 1.05 13.91 -7.48
C TRP A 244 1.07 13.30 -8.89
N LYS A 245 2.24 13.20 -9.52
CA LYS A 245 2.39 12.46 -10.78
C LYS A 245 1.94 11.02 -10.63
N ALA A 246 1.39 10.46 -11.70
CA ALA A 246 0.96 9.07 -11.76
C ALA A 246 -0.08 8.63 -10.71
N ASN A 247 -0.76 9.55 -10.00
CA ASN A 247 -1.78 9.21 -9.00
C ASN A 247 -2.88 8.31 -9.57
N ASN A 248 -3.49 8.71 -10.69
CA ASN A 248 -4.55 7.91 -11.32
C ASN A 248 -4.06 6.54 -11.81
N THR A 249 -2.85 6.47 -12.38
CA THR A 249 -2.25 5.22 -12.85
C THR A 249 -1.96 4.27 -11.69
N THR A 250 -1.43 4.81 -10.59
CA THR A 250 -1.14 4.03 -9.38
C THR A 250 -2.42 3.50 -8.75
N PHE A 251 -3.44 4.34 -8.64
CA PHE A 251 -4.75 3.93 -8.13
C PHE A 251 -5.35 2.78 -8.96
N ILE A 252 -5.35 2.91 -10.29
CA ILE A 252 -5.82 1.86 -11.20
C ILE A 252 -4.98 0.58 -11.05
N TYR A 253 -3.65 0.70 -10.97
CA TYR A 253 -2.76 -0.43 -10.75
C TYR A 253 -3.10 -1.18 -9.45
N ASN A 254 -3.29 -0.47 -8.35
CA ASN A 254 -3.61 -1.06 -7.06
C ASN A 254 -4.97 -1.77 -7.10
N PHE A 255 -5.99 -1.13 -7.67
CA PHE A 255 -7.32 -1.72 -7.81
C PHE A 255 -7.30 -2.98 -8.69
N LEU A 256 -6.62 -2.90 -9.83
CA LEU A 256 -6.53 -4.01 -10.77
C LEU A 256 -5.67 -5.15 -10.22
N SER A 257 -4.64 -4.85 -9.41
CA SER A 257 -3.82 -5.86 -8.74
C SER A 257 -4.62 -6.71 -7.77
N ILE A 258 -5.54 -6.14 -7.00
CA ILE A 258 -6.39 -6.94 -6.10
C ILE A 258 -7.41 -7.75 -6.91
N THR A 259 -8.07 -7.09 -7.85
CA THR A 259 -9.15 -7.70 -8.62
C THR A 259 -8.64 -8.88 -9.44
N LEU A 260 -7.48 -8.73 -10.10
CA LEU A 260 -6.85 -9.80 -10.87
C LEU A 260 -6.33 -10.93 -9.97
N ASP A 261 -5.78 -10.63 -8.80
CA ASP A 261 -5.31 -11.65 -7.86
C ASP A 261 -6.47 -12.54 -7.38
N ALA A 262 -7.61 -11.93 -7.03
CA ALA A 262 -8.84 -12.66 -6.71
C ALA A 262 -9.40 -13.44 -7.92
N TRP A 263 -9.40 -12.84 -9.11
CA TRP A 263 -9.84 -13.52 -10.34
C TRP A 263 -8.99 -14.74 -10.68
N PHE A 264 -7.66 -14.62 -10.67
CA PHE A 264 -6.78 -15.74 -10.97
C PHE A 264 -6.84 -16.81 -9.88
N THR A 265 -6.98 -16.42 -8.62
CA THR A 265 -7.19 -17.37 -7.52
C THR A 265 -8.50 -18.16 -7.75
N GLY A 266 -9.60 -17.49 -8.06
CA GLY A 266 -10.88 -18.13 -8.35
C GLY A 266 -10.87 -19.00 -9.62
N ILE A 267 -10.06 -18.66 -10.62
CA ILE A 267 -9.89 -19.47 -11.84
C ILE A 267 -9.04 -20.71 -11.58
N ILE A 268 -7.95 -20.58 -10.82
CA ILE A 268 -6.98 -21.67 -10.60
C ILE A 268 -7.45 -22.64 -9.50
N SER A 269 -8.19 -22.15 -8.51
CA SER A 269 -8.71 -22.93 -7.37
C SER A 269 -9.48 -24.21 -7.78
N PRO A 270 -10.41 -24.17 -8.75
CA PRO A 270 -11.13 -25.36 -9.23
C PRO A 270 -10.22 -26.40 -9.87
N PHE A 271 -9.18 -26.00 -10.60
CA PHE A 271 -8.25 -26.94 -11.23
C PHE A 271 -7.41 -27.71 -10.22
N LEU A 272 -7.16 -27.11 -9.05
CA LEU A 272 -6.43 -27.75 -7.97
C LEU A 272 -7.34 -28.50 -6.98
N GLY A 273 -8.67 -28.34 -7.09
CA GLY A 273 -9.64 -28.96 -6.18
C GLY A 273 -9.58 -28.41 -4.76
N ILE A 274 -9.18 -27.15 -4.58
CA ILE A 274 -8.95 -26.53 -3.27
C ILE A 274 -9.91 -25.35 -3.09
N PRO A 275 -10.53 -25.20 -1.91
CA PRO A 275 -11.32 -24.01 -1.60
C PRO A 275 -10.46 -22.75 -1.66
N ASP A 276 -11.00 -21.71 -2.32
CA ASP A 276 -10.27 -20.46 -2.56
C ASP A 276 -9.83 -19.79 -1.24
N PRO A 277 -8.55 -19.35 -1.13
CA PRO A 277 -7.99 -18.70 0.06
C PRO A 277 -8.68 -17.39 0.47
N TYR A 278 -9.50 -16.79 -0.40
CA TYR A 278 -10.35 -15.66 -0.03
C TYR A 278 -11.60 -16.07 0.77
N PHE A 279 -11.96 -17.36 0.76
CA PHE A 279 -13.10 -17.90 1.50
C PHE A 279 -12.71 -18.75 2.71
N MET A 280 -11.53 -19.35 2.70
CA MET A 280 -10.97 -20.03 3.86
C MET A 280 -9.49 -19.69 4.02
N ASP A 281 -9.10 -19.30 5.23
CA ASP A 281 -7.70 -19.00 5.54
C ASP A 281 -6.80 -20.20 5.21
N LEU A 282 -5.59 -19.90 4.69
CA LEU A 282 -4.61 -20.92 4.27
C LEU A 282 -4.30 -21.93 5.39
N ILE A 283 -4.42 -21.49 6.65
CA ILE A 283 -4.18 -22.26 7.87
C ILE A 283 -5.13 -23.46 7.99
N HIS A 284 -6.38 -23.31 7.55
CA HIS A 284 -7.40 -24.36 7.62
C HIS A 284 -7.61 -25.09 6.29
N SER A 285 -6.76 -24.81 5.29
CA SER A 285 -6.88 -25.46 3.99
C SER A 285 -6.47 -26.94 4.07
N PRO A 286 -7.23 -27.86 3.44
CA PRO A 286 -6.99 -29.30 3.55
C PRO A 286 -5.65 -29.74 2.94
N ASN A 287 -5.11 -28.95 1.99
CA ASN A 287 -3.84 -29.20 1.30
C ASN A 287 -2.98 -27.93 1.27
N LEU A 288 -2.16 -27.72 2.31
CA LEU A 288 -1.32 -26.52 2.44
C LEU A 288 -0.44 -26.28 1.21
N LYS A 289 0.27 -27.30 0.71
CA LYS A 289 1.20 -27.16 -0.43
C LYS A 289 0.51 -26.61 -1.68
N ALA A 290 -0.69 -27.09 -1.95
CA ALA A 290 -1.40 -26.73 -3.16
C ALA A 290 -2.12 -25.37 -3.03
N SER A 291 -2.54 -24.97 -1.82
CA SER A 291 -2.97 -23.60 -1.51
C SER A 291 -1.85 -22.57 -1.67
N ILE A 292 -0.61 -22.96 -1.33
CA ILE A 292 0.58 -22.12 -1.54
C ILE A 292 0.85 -21.94 -3.03
N ILE A 293 0.84 -23.03 -3.81
CA ILE A 293 1.03 -22.99 -5.26
C ILE A 293 -0.07 -22.15 -5.93
N LEU A 294 -1.32 -22.29 -5.48
CA LEU A 294 -2.45 -21.49 -5.93
C LEU A 294 -2.20 -19.99 -5.72
N THR A 295 -1.90 -19.60 -4.48
CA THR A 295 -1.68 -18.20 -4.11
C THR A 295 -0.47 -17.61 -4.86
N LEU A 296 0.60 -18.38 -4.98
CA LEU A 296 1.82 -17.96 -5.66
C LEU A 296 1.60 -17.78 -7.17
N SER A 297 0.96 -18.75 -7.82
CA SER A 297 0.66 -18.69 -9.26
C SER A 297 -0.28 -17.54 -9.60
N ALA A 298 -1.34 -17.33 -8.81
CA ALA A 298 -2.25 -16.21 -8.99
C ALA A 298 -1.53 -14.85 -8.86
N ASN A 299 -0.65 -14.71 -7.86
CA ASN A 299 0.09 -13.46 -7.65
C ASN A 299 1.11 -13.19 -8.76
N ILE A 300 1.84 -14.22 -9.19
CA ILE A 300 2.82 -14.11 -10.29
C ILE A 300 2.09 -13.70 -11.57
N LEU A 301 0.99 -14.37 -11.89
CA LEU A 301 0.23 -14.10 -13.11
C LEU A 301 -0.38 -12.68 -13.08
N THR A 302 -0.86 -12.24 -11.92
CA THR A 302 -1.30 -10.85 -11.70
C THR A 302 -0.19 -9.84 -11.99
N LYS A 303 1.00 -10.03 -11.42
CA LYS A 303 2.13 -9.10 -11.61
C LYS A 303 2.63 -9.09 -13.05
N ILE A 304 2.65 -10.24 -13.71
CA ILE A 304 2.98 -10.37 -15.13
C ILE A 304 2.00 -9.58 -16.00
N VAL A 305 0.69 -9.79 -15.81
CA VAL A 305 -0.34 -9.10 -16.61
C VAL A 305 -0.29 -7.58 -16.39
N LEU A 306 0.07 -7.13 -15.18
CA LEU A 306 0.15 -5.72 -14.81
C LEU A 306 1.50 -5.05 -15.10
N LEU A 307 2.50 -5.79 -15.56
CA LEU A 307 3.84 -5.27 -15.81
C LEU A 307 3.85 -4.06 -16.77
N PRO A 308 3.08 -4.02 -17.88
CA PRO A 308 3.02 -2.85 -18.75
C PRO A 308 2.50 -1.59 -18.04
N LEU A 309 1.53 -1.77 -17.14
CA LEU A 309 0.96 -0.67 -16.36
C LEU A 309 1.98 -0.13 -15.35
N ASP A 310 2.79 -1.01 -14.76
CA ASP A 310 3.89 -0.64 -13.87
C ASP A 310 5.01 0.12 -14.60
N ILE A 311 5.33 -0.25 -15.85
CA ILE A 311 6.26 0.50 -16.70
C ILE A 311 5.72 1.90 -17.01
N ILE A 312 4.45 2.00 -17.41
CA ILE A 312 3.80 3.30 -17.72
C ILE A 312 3.79 4.19 -16.47
N ARG A 313 3.56 3.60 -15.31
CA ARG A 313 3.61 4.27 -14.02
C ARG A 313 5.01 4.84 -13.75
N THR A 314 6.05 4.03 -13.84
CA THR A 314 7.45 4.48 -13.67
C THR A 314 7.80 5.58 -14.67
N ARG A 315 7.37 5.44 -15.94
CA ARG A 315 7.51 6.48 -16.97
C ARG A 315 6.89 7.81 -16.53
N PHE A 316 5.67 7.80 -16.00
CA PHE A 316 5.01 9.03 -15.54
C PHE A 316 5.66 9.66 -14.32
N ILE A 317 6.30 8.88 -13.46
CA ILE A 317 6.99 9.41 -12.28
C ILE A 317 8.31 10.09 -12.70
N VAL A 318 9.10 9.45 -13.56
CA VAL A 318 10.45 9.90 -13.92
C VAL A 318 10.44 11.05 -14.95
N THR A 319 9.35 11.23 -15.71
CA THR A 319 9.25 12.25 -16.77
C THR A 319 8.81 13.63 -16.28
N SER A 320 9.35 14.68 -16.91
CA SER A 320 9.12 16.06 -16.53
C SER A 320 7.75 16.58 -16.98
N ILE A 321 7.01 17.27 -16.09
CA ILE A 321 5.69 17.86 -16.42
C ILE A 321 5.82 18.99 -17.44
N HIS A 322 6.87 19.80 -17.33
CA HIS A 322 7.02 21.04 -18.07
C HIS A 322 7.92 20.91 -19.31
N ARG A 323 8.73 19.85 -19.39
CA ARG A 323 9.69 19.63 -20.48
C ARG A 323 9.18 18.59 -21.50
N GLY A 324 9.45 18.86 -22.78
CA GLY A 324 9.30 17.92 -23.87
C GLY A 324 8.21 18.27 -24.89
N ALA A 325 8.54 18.15 -26.17
CA ALA A 325 7.61 18.21 -27.28
C ALA A 325 6.57 17.08 -27.18
N LYS A 326 5.51 17.29 -26.41
CA LYS A 326 4.31 16.45 -26.29
C LYS A 326 4.59 14.94 -26.07
N PRO A 327 5.31 14.50 -25.02
CA PRO A 327 5.21 13.11 -24.60
C PRO A 327 3.74 12.82 -24.28
N ILE A 328 3.18 11.78 -24.89
CA ILE A 328 1.80 11.36 -24.63
C ILE A 328 1.71 10.96 -23.15
N ARG A 329 1.11 11.83 -22.34
CA ARG A 329 0.86 11.65 -20.90
C ARG A 329 -0.49 10.99 -20.60
N SER A 330 -1.17 10.48 -21.62
CA SER A 330 -2.44 9.78 -21.46
C SER A 330 -2.22 8.29 -21.28
N LEU A 331 -2.58 7.76 -20.10
CA LEU A 331 -2.61 6.32 -19.80
C LEU A 331 -3.37 5.55 -20.89
N LYS A 332 -4.53 6.05 -21.31
CA LYS A 332 -5.38 5.43 -22.34
C LYS A 332 -4.68 5.32 -23.70
N LYS A 333 -3.90 6.33 -24.09
CA LYS A 333 -3.20 6.30 -25.38
C LYS A 333 -1.98 5.36 -25.32
N LEU A 334 -1.27 5.32 -24.19
CA LEU A 334 -0.15 4.40 -23.99
C LEU A 334 -0.58 2.93 -23.90
N ILE A 335 -1.65 2.64 -23.14
CA ILE A 335 -2.18 1.27 -23.04
C ILE A 335 -2.74 0.78 -24.38
N ARG A 336 -3.34 1.67 -25.18
CA ARG A 336 -3.85 1.32 -26.53
C ARG A 336 -2.72 1.07 -27.53
N ASN A 337 -1.62 1.78 -27.39
CA ASN A 337 -0.45 1.61 -28.25
C ASN A 337 0.40 0.40 -27.83
N TRP A 338 0.26 -0.07 -26.59
CA TRP A 338 0.94 -1.25 -26.09
C TRP A 338 0.40 -2.52 -26.75
N SER A 339 1.30 -3.34 -27.30
CA SER A 339 0.98 -4.65 -27.83
C SER A 339 1.87 -5.72 -27.23
N TRP A 340 1.26 -6.72 -26.58
CA TRP A 340 1.97 -7.86 -25.99
C TRP A 340 2.86 -8.60 -26.99
N SER A 341 2.44 -8.70 -28.25
CA SER A 341 3.19 -9.44 -29.28
C SER A 341 4.47 -8.72 -29.74
N LYS A 342 4.50 -7.38 -29.71
CA LYS A 342 5.64 -6.60 -30.21
C LYS A 342 6.49 -6.03 -29.08
N ASP A 343 5.84 -5.40 -28.10
CA ASP A 343 6.52 -4.70 -27.02
C ASP A 343 6.83 -5.65 -25.85
N GLY A 344 5.98 -6.67 -25.64
CA GLY A 344 6.18 -7.69 -24.60
C GLY A 344 7.39 -8.59 -24.86
N VAL A 345 7.66 -8.95 -26.11
CA VAL A 345 8.83 -9.77 -26.50
C VAL A 345 10.14 -9.01 -26.34
N LYS A 346 10.12 -7.68 -26.46
CA LYS A 346 11.30 -6.82 -26.29
C LYS A 346 11.69 -6.60 -24.83
N ILE A 347 10.88 -7.05 -23.88
CA ILE A 347 11.19 -6.95 -22.46
C ILE A 347 12.40 -7.84 -22.15
N SER A 348 13.41 -7.27 -21.49
CA SER A 348 14.56 -8.03 -20.99
C SER A 348 14.13 -9.12 -20.01
N ILE A 349 14.74 -10.31 -20.12
CA ILE A 349 14.49 -11.46 -19.25
C ILE A 349 14.67 -11.09 -17.77
N ASP A 350 15.62 -10.21 -17.47
CA ASP A 350 15.85 -9.66 -16.14
C ASP A 350 14.58 -9.06 -15.52
N MET A 351 13.79 -8.30 -16.28
CA MET A 351 12.57 -7.67 -15.77
C MET A 351 11.51 -8.71 -15.41
N TRP A 352 11.41 -9.80 -16.19
CA TRP A 352 10.53 -10.92 -15.88
C TRP A 352 10.93 -11.62 -14.58
N ILE A 353 12.21 -11.96 -14.45
CA ILE A 353 12.75 -12.64 -13.26
C ILE A 353 12.55 -11.77 -12.01
N LEU A 354 12.87 -10.48 -12.09
CA LEU A 354 12.71 -9.55 -10.96
C LEU A 354 11.24 -9.38 -10.56
N THR A 355 10.32 -9.36 -11.53
CA THR A 355 8.87 -9.28 -11.27
C THR A 355 8.35 -10.54 -10.58
N ILE A 356 8.78 -11.72 -11.04
CA ILE A 356 8.42 -13.00 -10.42
C ILE A 356 8.98 -13.06 -9.00
N LEU A 357 10.24 -12.67 -8.82
CA LEU A 357 10.89 -12.68 -7.52
C LEU A 357 10.18 -11.73 -6.54
N GLN A 358 9.81 -10.53 -6.98
CA GLN A 358 9.03 -9.59 -6.18
C GLN A 358 7.67 -10.19 -5.74
N SER A 359 7.00 -10.94 -6.61
CA SER A 359 5.76 -11.64 -6.28
C SER A 359 5.99 -12.76 -5.26
N VAL A 360 7.06 -13.55 -5.41
CA VAL A 360 7.43 -14.60 -4.45
C VAL A 360 7.64 -14.02 -3.06
N PHE A 361 8.46 -12.97 -2.93
CA PHE A 361 8.69 -12.29 -1.65
C PHE A 361 7.38 -11.80 -1.03
N ASN A 362 6.52 -11.18 -1.83
CA ASN A 362 5.23 -10.70 -1.37
C ASN A 362 4.36 -11.83 -0.78
N VAL A 363 4.28 -12.98 -1.44
CA VAL A 363 3.50 -14.13 -0.97
C VAL A 363 4.14 -14.79 0.26
N THR A 364 5.46 -14.94 0.27
CA THR A 364 6.19 -15.56 1.38
C THR A 364 5.95 -14.81 2.69
N PHE A 365 6.16 -13.49 2.71
CA PHE A 365 6.05 -12.75 3.95
C PHE A 365 4.60 -12.39 4.32
N ASN A 366 3.72 -12.16 3.34
CA ASN A 366 2.34 -11.80 3.66
C ASN A 366 1.42 -12.99 3.93
N LYS A 367 1.63 -14.15 3.29
CA LYS A 367 0.72 -15.31 3.39
C LYS A 367 1.36 -16.52 4.05
N LEU A 368 2.61 -16.87 3.69
CA LEU A 368 3.28 -18.02 4.32
C LEU A 368 3.67 -17.73 5.77
N PHE A 369 4.03 -16.48 6.07
CA PHE A 369 4.39 -16.13 7.43
C PHE A 369 3.22 -16.28 8.41
N ASP A 370 1.97 -16.04 7.97
CA ASP A 370 0.80 -16.27 8.83
C ASP A 370 0.66 -17.75 9.20
N VAL A 371 0.96 -18.64 8.24
CA VAL A 371 1.00 -20.09 8.49
C VAL A 371 2.14 -20.46 9.44
N LEU A 372 3.31 -19.83 9.28
CA LEU A 372 4.46 -20.06 10.17
C LEU A 372 4.19 -19.58 11.61
N ILE A 373 3.56 -18.41 11.79
CA ILE A 373 3.17 -17.91 13.13
C ILE A 373 2.24 -18.92 13.82
N TYR A 374 1.26 -19.44 13.08
CA TYR A 374 0.31 -20.40 13.62
C TYR A 374 0.95 -21.74 13.99
N HIS A 375 1.80 -22.30 13.12
CA HIS A 375 2.36 -23.64 13.32
C HIS A 375 3.54 -23.68 14.30
N GLU A 376 4.49 -22.75 14.21
CA GLU A 376 5.72 -22.78 15.02
C GLU A 376 5.58 -22.06 16.35
N PHE A 377 4.90 -20.90 16.36
CA PHE A 377 4.76 -20.09 17.57
C PHE A 377 3.47 -20.40 18.35
N ASN A 378 2.54 -21.15 17.77
CA ASN A 378 1.21 -21.45 18.33
C ASN A 378 0.48 -20.17 18.80
N VAL A 379 0.75 -19.05 18.14
CA VAL A 379 0.14 -17.75 18.44
C VAL A 379 -1.09 -17.63 17.56
N GLU A 380 -2.25 -17.79 18.17
CA GLU A 380 -3.51 -17.59 17.49
C GLU A 380 -3.78 -16.09 17.32
N LYS A 381 -4.15 -15.70 16.10
CA LYS A 381 -4.47 -14.32 15.71
C LYS A 381 -5.49 -13.65 16.66
N HIS A 382 -6.42 -14.44 17.20
CA HIS A 382 -7.50 -13.98 18.04
C HIS A 382 -7.15 -13.99 19.53
N SER A 383 -6.43 -15.00 20.01
CA SER A 383 -6.07 -15.14 21.43
C SER A 383 -5.02 -14.12 21.90
N GLN A 384 -4.00 -13.87 21.07
CA GLN A 384 -2.86 -13.03 21.45
C GLN A 384 -2.57 -11.96 20.39
N ILE A 385 -3.53 -11.04 20.21
CA ILE A 385 -3.46 -9.98 19.19
C ILE A 385 -2.13 -9.21 19.21
N LYS A 386 -1.63 -8.83 20.41
CA LYS A 386 -0.38 -8.06 20.54
C LYS A 386 0.84 -8.84 20.05
N TRP A 387 0.93 -10.12 20.37
CA TRP A 387 2.03 -10.99 19.93
C TRP A 387 1.94 -11.26 18.43
N TYR A 388 0.74 -11.56 17.93
CA TYR A 388 0.51 -11.77 16.51
C TYR A 388 0.93 -10.54 15.69
N SER A 389 0.46 -9.35 16.05
CA SER A 389 0.81 -8.09 15.37
C SER A 389 2.31 -7.77 15.48
N SER A 390 2.96 -8.06 16.61
CA SER A 390 4.42 -7.86 16.78
C SER A 390 5.24 -8.81 15.89
N LEU A 391 4.86 -10.09 15.83
CA LEU A 391 5.50 -11.07 14.96
C LEU A 391 5.26 -10.73 13.48
N LYS A 392 4.04 -10.28 13.14
CA LYS A 392 3.71 -9.82 11.79
C LYS A 392 4.52 -8.59 11.40
N PHE A 393 4.74 -7.65 12.32
CA PHE A 393 5.61 -6.50 12.11
C PHE A 393 7.05 -6.90 11.82
N VAL A 394 7.62 -7.82 12.62
CA VAL A 394 8.98 -8.34 12.38
C VAL A 394 9.08 -9.00 11.01
N SER A 395 8.04 -9.75 10.61
CA SER A 395 7.96 -10.34 9.27
C SER A 395 7.98 -9.30 8.17
N GLN A 396 7.13 -8.27 8.26
CA GLN A 396 7.05 -7.20 7.27
C GLN A 396 8.35 -6.37 7.24
N PHE A 397 9.02 -6.21 8.38
CA PHE A 397 10.32 -5.57 8.46
C PHE A 397 11.37 -6.37 7.68
N MET A 398 11.41 -7.70 7.87
CA MET A 398 12.28 -8.58 7.09
C MET A 398 11.90 -8.62 5.60
N GLU A 399 10.60 -8.60 5.28
CA GLU A 399 10.10 -8.47 3.90
C GLU A 399 10.69 -7.23 3.24
N LEU A 400 10.67 -6.10 3.94
CA LEU A 400 11.16 -4.84 3.40
C LEU A 400 12.62 -4.93 2.96
N PHE A 401 13.52 -5.43 3.82
CA PHE A 401 14.94 -5.51 3.50
C PHE A 401 15.25 -6.48 2.36
N ALA A 402 14.49 -7.57 2.24
CA ALA A 402 14.67 -8.53 1.16
C ALA A 402 14.08 -8.02 -0.17
N LYS A 403 12.91 -7.38 -0.12
CA LYS A 403 12.15 -6.90 -1.29
C LYS A 403 12.74 -5.65 -1.91
N LEU A 404 13.28 -4.74 -1.11
CA LEU A 404 13.75 -3.45 -1.56
C LEU A 404 14.89 -3.50 -2.60
N PRO A 405 15.97 -4.30 -2.46
CA PRO A 405 17.01 -4.38 -3.48
C PRO A 405 16.46 -4.91 -4.82
N ILE A 406 15.50 -5.85 -4.76
CA ILE A 406 14.85 -6.41 -5.96
C ILE A 406 13.96 -5.37 -6.62
N GLU A 407 13.20 -4.62 -5.82
CA GLU A 407 12.38 -3.51 -6.30
C GLU A 407 13.25 -2.44 -6.97
N ASN A 408 14.40 -2.10 -6.38
CA ASN A 408 15.31 -1.09 -6.92
C ASN A 408 15.92 -1.54 -8.25
N LEU A 409 16.35 -2.80 -8.34
CA LEU A 409 16.80 -3.40 -9.61
C LEU A 409 15.69 -3.40 -10.66
N LEU A 410 14.45 -3.73 -10.28
CA LEU A 410 13.31 -3.72 -11.18
C LEU A 410 13.03 -2.30 -11.71
N ARG A 411 13.01 -1.29 -10.84
CA ARG A 411 12.80 0.12 -11.25
C ARG A 411 13.90 0.62 -12.16
N ARG A 412 15.17 0.28 -11.88
CA ARG A 412 16.31 0.62 -12.76
C ARG A 412 16.21 -0.08 -14.11
N CYS A 413 15.82 -1.35 -14.13
CA CYS A 413 15.61 -2.10 -15.37
C CYS A 413 14.48 -1.49 -16.22
N GLN A 414 13.35 -1.13 -15.60
CA GLN A 414 12.23 -0.46 -16.26
C GLN A 414 12.65 0.87 -16.90
N VAL A 415 13.44 1.68 -16.18
CA VAL A 415 13.91 2.99 -16.68
C VAL A 415 14.91 2.81 -17.82
N ASN A 416 15.82 1.84 -17.71
CA ASN A 416 16.72 1.50 -18.80
C ASN A 416 15.96 1.04 -20.06
N TYR A 417 14.90 0.24 -19.90
CA TYR A 417 14.03 -0.16 -21.00
C TYR A 417 13.34 1.04 -21.67
N LEU A 418 12.91 2.03 -20.88
CA LEU A 418 12.27 3.25 -21.38
C LEU A 418 13.22 4.17 -22.16
N ILE A 419 14.50 4.22 -21.78
CA ILE A 419 15.53 5.08 -22.39
C ILE A 419 16.18 4.42 -23.60
N ASN A 420 16.51 3.14 -23.52
CA ASN A 420 17.30 2.46 -24.54
C ASN A 420 16.46 2.09 -25.79
N SER A 421 15.13 2.10 -25.68
CA SER A 421 14.28 1.57 -26.73
C SER A 421 13.65 2.66 -27.59
N ASN A 422 14.44 3.24 -28.50
CA ASN A 422 14.01 4.27 -29.45
C ASN A 422 12.87 3.83 -30.40
N GLN A 423 12.55 2.54 -30.48
CA GLN A 423 11.51 1.97 -31.35
C GLN A 423 10.25 1.49 -30.61
N ASN A 424 10.17 1.68 -29.29
CA ASN A 424 9.02 1.23 -28.51
C ASN A 424 7.97 2.33 -28.40
N SER A 425 6.70 1.93 -28.31
CA SER A 425 5.56 2.83 -28.12
C SER A 425 5.65 3.67 -26.83
N LEU A 426 6.51 3.27 -25.88
CA LEU A 426 6.69 3.86 -24.56
C LEU A 426 8.02 4.62 -24.38
N SER A 427 8.80 4.82 -25.44
CA SER A 427 10.13 5.46 -25.35
C SER A 427 10.07 6.88 -24.77
N ILE A 428 11.17 7.29 -24.15
CA ILE A 428 11.35 8.60 -23.50
C ILE A 428 12.69 9.16 -23.96
N ASP A 429 12.70 10.43 -24.37
CA ASP A 429 13.95 11.14 -24.63
C ASP A 429 14.64 11.50 -23.32
N ARG A 430 15.98 11.44 -23.29
CA ARG A 430 16.76 11.72 -22.08
C ARG A 430 16.53 13.15 -21.55
N ASN A 431 16.23 14.07 -22.46
CA ASN A 431 15.95 15.47 -22.14
C ASN A 431 14.63 15.67 -21.38
N ASP A 432 13.70 14.70 -21.45
CA ASP A 432 12.40 14.75 -20.77
C ASP A 432 12.47 14.16 -19.35
N LEU A 433 13.62 13.65 -18.92
CA LEU A 433 13.79 13.06 -17.59
C LEU A 433 14.04 14.15 -16.55
N VAL A 434 13.48 13.93 -15.35
CA VAL A 434 13.64 14.84 -14.21
C VAL A 434 14.94 14.57 -13.44
N ILE A 435 15.42 13.33 -13.51
CA ILE A 435 16.62 12.83 -12.81
C ILE A 435 17.63 12.26 -13.79
N LYS A 436 18.92 12.29 -13.42
CA LYS A 436 19.95 11.47 -14.06
C LYS A 436 19.71 10.00 -13.68
N PRO A 437 19.36 9.11 -14.61
CA PRO A 437 19.06 7.72 -14.29
C PRO A 437 20.35 6.92 -14.08
N ILE A 438 20.38 6.07 -13.05
CA ILE A 438 21.48 5.12 -12.83
C ILE A 438 21.52 4.12 -14.00
N ARG A 439 22.72 3.89 -14.56
CA ARG A 439 22.91 2.92 -15.63
C ARG A 439 22.68 1.50 -15.12
N TYR A 440 21.91 0.71 -15.86
CA TYR A 440 21.63 -0.68 -15.55
C TYR A 440 22.51 -1.61 -16.40
N GLU A 441 23.43 -2.33 -15.76
CA GLU A 441 24.40 -3.23 -16.42
C GLU A 441 24.05 -4.72 -16.23
N GLY A 442 22.80 -5.01 -15.82
CA GLY A 442 22.34 -6.37 -15.52
C GLY A 442 22.28 -6.67 -14.02
N VAL A 443 21.49 -7.69 -13.64
CA VAL A 443 21.26 -8.07 -12.23
C VAL A 443 22.57 -8.46 -11.54
N TRP A 444 23.34 -9.36 -12.15
CA TRP A 444 24.56 -9.91 -11.55
C TRP A 444 25.68 -8.88 -11.39
N ASN A 445 25.86 -8.00 -12.37
CA ASN A 445 26.86 -6.94 -12.31
C ASN A 445 26.51 -5.90 -11.23
N SER A 446 25.23 -5.56 -11.12
CA SER A 446 24.74 -4.63 -10.10
C SER A 446 24.92 -5.17 -8.67
N ILE A 447 24.81 -6.49 -8.48
CA ILE A 447 25.03 -7.14 -7.17
C ILE A 447 26.52 -7.31 -6.86
N LYS A 448 27.38 -7.49 -7.88
CA LYS A 448 28.83 -7.66 -7.67
C LYS A 448 29.54 -6.35 -7.32
N SER A 449 29.03 -5.22 -7.80
CA SER A 449 29.60 -3.89 -7.55
C SER A 449 29.27 -3.38 -6.14
N LYS A 450 30.29 -3.14 -5.31
CA LYS A 450 30.11 -2.64 -3.92
C LYS A 450 29.45 -1.26 -3.84
N LYS A 451 29.66 -0.39 -4.84
CA LYS A 451 29.01 0.92 -4.90
C LYS A 451 27.53 0.77 -5.23
N MET A 452 27.22 -0.01 -6.27
CA MET A 452 25.84 -0.22 -6.71
C MET A 452 25.01 -0.96 -5.65
N THR A 453 25.59 -1.92 -4.93
CA THR A 453 24.88 -2.61 -3.86
C THR A 453 24.40 -1.65 -2.79
N MET A 454 25.23 -0.70 -2.33
CA MET A 454 24.79 0.29 -1.34
C MET A 454 23.60 1.12 -1.85
N GLU A 455 23.63 1.52 -3.11
CA GLU A 455 22.53 2.26 -3.75
C GLU A 455 21.26 1.40 -3.93
N LEU A 456 21.37 0.06 -3.93
CA LEU A 456 20.20 -0.83 -3.95
C LEU A 456 19.35 -0.71 -2.70
N TRP A 457 19.84 -0.09 -1.62
CA TRP A 457 19.01 0.20 -0.44
C TRP A 457 18.35 1.58 -0.46
N ASN A 458 18.50 2.37 -1.53
CA ASN A 458 17.87 3.69 -1.62
C ASN A 458 16.34 3.61 -1.43
N GLY A 459 15.80 4.52 -0.61
CA GLY A 459 14.36 4.59 -0.31
C GLY A 459 13.89 3.73 0.88
N TRP A 460 14.78 3.03 1.60
CA TRP A 460 14.40 2.19 2.75
C TRP A 460 13.70 2.97 3.87
N ARG A 461 14.10 4.22 4.11
CA ARG A 461 13.55 5.08 5.17
C ARG A 461 12.05 5.34 5.00
N VAL A 462 11.61 5.60 3.77
CA VAL A 462 10.18 5.85 3.45
C VAL A 462 9.35 4.61 3.74
N SER A 463 9.85 3.46 3.31
CA SER A 463 9.17 2.19 3.53
C SER A 463 9.15 1.80 5.00
N LEU A 464 10.25 2.01 5.73
CA LEU A 464 10.29 1.78 7.17
C LEU A 464 9.31 2.68 7.91
N MET A 465 9.27 3.97 7.56
CA MET A 465 8.31 4.91 8.14
C MET A 465 6.87 4.44 7.91
N SER A 466 6.54 3.99 6.70
CA SER A 466 5.20 3.47 6.40
C SER A 466 4.83 2.24 7.25
N LEU A 467 5.80 1.38 7.52
CA LEU A 467 5.64 0.14 8.28
C LEU A 467 5.52 0.41 9.79
N VAL A 468 6.32 1.35 10.32
CA VAL A 468 6.22 1.81 11.71
C VAL A 468 4.89 2.53 11.96
N CYS A 469 4.46 3.39 11.03
CA CYS A 469 3.14 4.04 11.12
C CYS A 469 2.00 3.02 11.08
N TYR A 470 2.11 2.00 10.22
CA TYR A 470 1.11 0.93 10.15
C TYR A 470 1.02 0.15 11.47
N TYR A 471 2.15 -0.29 12.02
CA TYR A 471 2.19 -0.99 13.29
C TYR A 471 1.71 -0.13 14.47
N GLY A 472 2.11 1.14 14.51
CA GLY A 472 1.64 2.09 15.53
C GLY A 472 0.12 2.27 15.47
N PHE A 473 -0.44 2.36 14.26
CA PHE A 473 -1.89 2.42 14.06
C PHE A 473 -2.57 1.13 14.52
N GLU A 474 -2.04 -0.04 14.14
CA GLU A 474 -2.57 -1.35 14.55
C GLU A 474 -2.53 -1.52 16.08
N MET A 475 -1.47 -1.04 16.74
CA MET A 475 -1.35 -1.06 18.19
C MET A 475 -2.35 -0.13 18.89
N MET A 476 -2.56 1.07 18.36
CA MET A 476 -3.49 2.07 18.90
C MET A 476 -4.95 1.64 18.75
N ASN A 477 -5.24 0.86 17.72
CA ASN A 477 -6.59 0.44 17.36
C ASN A 477 -7.05 -0.87 18.02
N ASN A 478 -6.30 -1.36 19.02
CA ASN A 478 -6.71 -2.52 19.81
C ASN A 478 -7.71 -2.07 20.88
N ASP A 479 -8.99 -1.97 20.51
CA ASP A 479 -10.05 -1.71 21.49
C ASP A 479 -10.14 -2.88 22.48
N PRO A 480 -10.15 -2.62 23.81
CA PRO A 480 -10.26 -3.67 24.82
C PRO A 480 -11.63 -4.38 24.81
N ILE A 481 -12.63 -3.80 24.13
CA ILE A 481 -14.00 -4.30 24.04
C ILE A 481 -14.07 -5.60 23.22
N ASP A 482 -13.22 -5.75 22.21
CA ASP A 482 -13.12 -6.99 21.41
C ASP A 482 -12.48 -8.14 22.19
N LEU A 483 -11.67 -7.84 23.23
CA LEU A 483 -11.02 -8.85 24.08
C LEU A 483 -11.95 -9.43 25.15
N GLU A 484 -12.95 -8.67 25.61
CA GLU A 484 -13.89 -9.11 26.66
C GLU A 484 -15.07 -9.93 26.11
N GLN A 485 -15.47 -9.69 24.85
CA GLN A 485 -16.58 -10.41 24.23
C GLN A 485 -16.26 -11.86 23.83
N GLU A 486 -14.99 -12.25 23.80
CA GLU A 486 -14.54 -13.57 23.31
C GLU A 486 -14.05 -14.51 24.43
N LYS A 487 -14.12 -14.08 25.70
CA LYS A 487 -13.84 -14.93 26.87
C LYS A 487 -15.06 -15.70 27.41
N PHE A 488 -16.24 -15.49 26.81
CA PHE A 488 -17.50 -16.09 27.25
C PHE A 488 -18.09 -17.04 26.21
#